data_AF-A0A0B0N921-F1
#
_entry.id   AF-A0A0B0N921-F1
#
_cell.length_a   1.000
_cell.length_b   1.000
_cell.length_c   1.000
_cell.angle_alpha   90.00
_cell.angle_beta   90.00
_cell.angle_gamma   90.00
#
_symmetry.space_group_name_H-M   'P 1'
#
loop_
_entity.id
_entity.type
_entity.pdbx_description
1 polymer ?
#
loop_
_entity_poly.entity_id
_entity_poly.type
_entity_poly.pdbx_seq_one_letter_code
_entity_poly.pdbx_strand_id
1 'polypeptide(L)'
;MTNAPLMLNVDCDMFVNNPQVVRQALCQLVGRESEGDMGFIQYPQCFYNATKDDPFGNQMVVLMEYIGRGIAGLQGPPYAGTGCFHRRKVIYGVWPDNAASINDYEAMKEFGKSEEFLESATHALKGEKGIRKSISDYLEASFQVAACDYEFGSSWGTKFGWIYGSMTEDVLTGLNIHKKGWKSNFHFLDPPAFLGCAPTGGPAAMTQQKRWATGLLEILVSKSNPIVFTLTGNLQFRLYLFYIYLLSWGLTSVPELCYAALPAYCIIANSHFLPKVQDPAILIPVAIFVTYNMLTLREYLKVDLSFRAWWNNMRMARITATSAYLFGVLTIVLKLLGLSDTVFDVTQKNDEASEDEDDDEINGTAKFTFDESPIFVPGTTLLLVHLTALLSLCLGLRPLVHKDGQGSGIGLGEVLCSLWVVLCFRPFMKGLFRIGKYGLPSSTIFKSTSLALVLVCLGTASWA
;
A
#
# COMPACT_ATOMS: atom_id res chain seq x y z
N MET A 1 18.47 -9.10 -28.72
CA MET A 1 18.40 -7.82 -29.48
C MET A 1 19.32 -6.72 -28.95
N THR A 2 19.23 -6.27 -27.70
CA THR A 2 20.18 -5.32 -27.08
C THR A 2 20.52 -5.74 -25.66
N ASN A 3 21.81 -5.81 -25.31
CA ASN A 3 22.27 -6.30 -24.00
C ASN A 3 22.78 -5.15 -23.10
N ALA A 4 21.89 -4.22 -22.75
CA ALA A 4 22.25 -3.08 -21.92
C ALA A 4 22.48 -3.51 -20.45
N PRO A 5 23.56 -3.04 -19.78
CA PRO A 5 23.87 -3.43 -18.40
C PRO A 5 22.89 -2.88 -17.36
N LEU A 6 22.13 -1.85 -17.73
CA LEU A 6 21.08 -1.23 -16.92
C LEU A 6 19.72 -1.41 -17.59
N MET A 7 18.69 -1.54 -16.77
CA MET A 7 17.29 -1.67 -17.19
C MET A 7 16.47 -0.60 -16.49
N LEU A 8 15.65 0.13 -17.22
CA LEU A 8 14.68 1.07 -16.67
C LEU A 8 13.29 0.43 -16.75
N ASN A 9 12.62 0.27 -15.61
CA ASN A 9 11.21 -0.15 -15.57
C ASN A 9 10.29 1.06 -15.40
N VAL A 10 9.28 1.17 -16.26
CA VAL A 10 8.28 2.26 -16.26
C VAL A 10 6.93 1.68 -16.69
N ASP A 11 5.86 2.09 -16.02
CA ASP A 11 4.50 1.64 -16.29
C ASP A 11 3.90 2.43 -17.45
N CYS A 12 2.90 1.88 -18.14
CA CYS A 12 2.25 2.55 -19.26
C CYS A 12 1.61 3.89 -18.89
N ASP A 13 1.22 4.08 -17.62
CA ASP A 13 0.63 5.33 -17.13
C ASP A 13 1.67 6.31 -16.55
N MET A 14 2.96 6.00 -16.67
CA MET A 14 4.08 6.82 -16.21
C MET A 14 4.95 7.27 -17.40
N PHE A 15 5.44 8.50 -17.36
CA PHE A 15 6.39 9.02 -18.35
C PHE A 15 7.60 9.70 -17.70
N VAL A 16 8.70 9.79 -18.45
CA VAL A 16 9.91 10.52 -18.04
C VAL A 16 9.64 12.01 -18.10
N ASN A 17 9.65 12.68 -16.95
CA ASN A 17 9.44 14.12 -16.84
C ASN A 17 10.76 14.89 -16.79
N ASN A 18 11.76 14.38 -16.07
CA ASN A 18 13.07 15.01 -16.01
C ASN A 18 14.01 14.44 -17.09
N PRO A 19 14.42 15.23 -18.11
CA PRO A 19 15.26 14.73 -19.20
C PRO A 19 16.67 14.32 -18.75
N GLN A 20 17.09 14.70 -17.54
CA GLN A 20 18.38 14.33 -16.97
C GLN A 20 18.35 13.03 -16.17
N VAL A 21 17.19 12.37 -16.02
CA VAL A 21 17.04 11.20 -15.13
C VAL A 21 18.01 10.07 -15.48
N VAL A 22 18.20 9.78 -16.77
CA VAL A 22 19.13 8.73 -17.23
C VAL A 22 20.56 9.10 -16.85
N ARG A 23 20.97 10.36 -17.06
CA ARG A 23 22.31 10.86 -16.68
C ARG A 23 22.53 10.75 -15.16
N GLN A 24 21.54 11.16 -14.36
CA GLN A 24 21.60 11.08 -12.90
C GLN A 24 21.69 9.63 -12.41
N ALA A 25 20.91 8.71 -12.98
CA ALA A 25 20.99 7.30 -12.68
C ALA A 25 22.38 6.72 -13.02
N LEU A 26 22.95 7.09 -14.16
CA LEU A 26 24.30 6.68 -14.56
C LEU A 26 25.38 7.20 -13.60
N CYS A 27 25.30 8.46 -13.16
CA CYS A 27 26.24 9.01 -12.18
C CYS A 27 26.27 8.19 -10.89
N GLN A 28 25.13 7.64 -10.47
CA GLN A 28 25.01 6.87 -9.24
C GLN A 28 25.37 5.38 -9.41
N LEU A 29 25.03 4.77 -10.56
CA LEU A 29 25.30 3.34 -10.82
C LEU A 29 26.68 3.07 -11.44
N VAL A 30 27.29 4.06 -12.08
CA VAL A 30 28.58 3.91 -12.79
C VAL A 30 29.70 4.73 -12.14
N GLY A 31 29.38 5.87 -11.51
CA GLY A 31 30.36 6.89 -11.13
C GLY A 31 31.12 6.70 -9.81
N ARG A 32 31.14 5.52 -9.19
CA ARG A 32 31.93 5.25 -7.96
C ARG A 32 33.04 4.24 -8.25
N GLU A 33 34.24 4.48 -7.73
CA GLU A 33 35.45 3.63 -7.92
C GLU A 33 35.28 2.21 -7.35
N SER A 34 34.30 1.98 -6.48
CA SER A 34 33.72 0.66 -6.30
C SER A 34 32.46 0.58 -7.16
N GLU A 35 32.31 -0.49 -7.93
CA GLU A 35 31.01 -0.99 -8.41
C GLU A 35 30.14 -1.41 -7.21
N GLY A 36 29.95 -0.51 -6.24
CA GLY A 36 29.45 -0.78 -4.92
C GLY A 36 28.05 -1.38 -4.96
N ASP A 37 27.71 -2.02 -3.86
CA ASP A 37 26.55 -2.87 -3.57
C ASP A 37 25.16 -2.32 -3.97
N MET A 38 25.03 -1.22 -4.70
CA MET A 38 23.77 -0.68 -5.22
C MET A 38 23.22 -1.53 -6.36
N GLY A 39 22.10 -2.21 -6.12
CA GLY A 39 21.41 -3.03 -7.12
C GLY A 39 20.40 -2.26 -7.98
N PHE A 40 19.74 -1.24 -7.41
CA PHE A 40 18.81 -0.40 -8.15
C PHE A 40 18.64 1.00 -7.54
N ILE A 41 18.07 1.92 -8.32
CA ILE A 41 17.69 3.27 -7.90
C ILE A 41 16.19 3.44 -8.13
N GLN A 42 15.47 3.66 -7.04
CA GLN A 42 14.05 3.97 -7.04
C GLN A 42 13.86 5.48 -7.06
N TYR A 43 12.94 5.95 -7.89
CA TYR A 43 12.47 7.33 -7.88
C TYR A 43 11.06 7.40 -7.27
N PRO A 44 10.67 8.50 -6.61
CA PRO A 44 9.32 8.68 -6.11
C PRO A 44 8.29 8.59 -7.25
N GLN A 45 7.15 7.97 -6.97
CA GLN A 45 5.98 8.06 -7.86
C GLN A 45 5.30 9.40 -7.63
N CYS A 46 5.22 10.22 -8.66
CA CYS A 46 4.56 11.52 -8.64
C CYS A 46 3.48 11.53 -9.72
N PHE A 47 2.41 12.30 -9.52
CA PHE A 47 1.23 12.25 -10.39
C PHE A 47 0.93 13.61 -11.01
N TYR A 48 0.70 13.66 -12.32
CA TYR A 48 0.37 14.90 -13.02
C TYR A 48 -1.11 15.30 -12.86
N ASN A 49 -1.99 14.31 -12.67
CA ASN A 49 -3.43 14.49 -12.41
C ASN A 49 -3.75 14.44 -10.90
N ALA A 50 -2.76 14.68 -10.04
CA ALA A 50 -2.94 14.70 -8.59
C ALA A 50 -4.04 15.68 -8.19
N THR A 51 -5.14 15.17 -7.63
CA THR A 51 -6.21 16.05 -7.17
C THR A 51 -5.75 16.93 -6.01
N LYS A 52 -6.14 18.21 -6.03
CA LYS A 52 -5.88 19.14 -4.94
C LYS A 52 -6.35 18.57 -3.59
N ASP A 53 -5.49 18.69 -2.59
CA ASP A 53 -5.70 18.23 -1.21
C ASP A 53 -5.94 16.72 -1.03
N ASP A 54 -5.65 15.89 -2.03
CA ASP A 54 -5.66 14.42 -1.96
C ASP A 54 -6.90 13.83 -1.24
N PRO A 55 -8.12 14.02 -1.79
CA PRO A 55 -9.35 13.56 -1.16
C PRO A 55 -9.46 12.02 -1.04
N PHE A 56 -8.63 11.28 -1.77
CA PHE A 56 -8.59 9.82 -1.81
C PHE A 56 -7.40 9.22 -1.02
N GLY A 57 -6.46 10.04 -0.54
CA GLY A 57 -5.31 9.60 0.25
C GLY A 57 -4.34 8.71 -0.52
N ASN A 58 -4.22 8.90 -1.84
CA ASN A 58 -3.50 8.00 -2.75
C ASN A 58 -2.22 8.60 -3.34
N GLN A 59 -1.86 9.83 -2.97
CA GLN A 59 -0.64 10.48 -3.47
C GLN A 59 0.61 10.07 -2.68
N MET A 60 0.46 9.69 -1.41
CA MET A 60 1.54 9.18 -0.55
C MET A 60 2.78 10.09 -0.43
N VAL A 61 2.65 11.40 -0.65
CA VAL A 61 3.76 12.37 -0.66
C VAL A 61 4.56 12.33 0.65
N VAL A 62 3.86 12.40 1.80
CA VAL A 62 4.50 12.40 3.14
C VAL A 62 5.21 11.08 3.43
N LEU A 63 4.65 9.95 2.99
CA LEU A 63 5.27 8.63 3.10
C LEU A 63 6.60 8.60 2.35
N MET A 64 6.62 9.08 1.10
CA MET A 64 7.86 9.11 0.30
C MET A 64 8.88 10.08 0.89
N GLU A 65 8.46 11.27 1.30
CA GLU A 65 9.37 12.32 1.79
C GLU A 65 10.02 11.96 3.12
N TYR A 66 9.28 11.41 4.08
CA TYR A 66 9.82 11.07 5.40
C TYR A 66 10.34 9.64 5.46
N ILE A 67 9.49 8.65 5.14
CA ILE A 67 9.84 7.24 5.31
C ILE A 67 10.77 6.81 4.17
N GLY A 68 10.48 7.19 2.92
CA GLY A 68 11.32 6.86 1.77
C GLY A 68 12.75 7.40 1.91
N ARG A 69 12.92 8.66 2.32
CA ARG A 69 14.25 9.22 2.62
C ARG A 69 14.91 8.57 3.85
N GLY A 70 14.13 8.29 4.88
CA GLY A 70 14.64 7.64 6.10
C GLY A 70 15.25 6.26 5.82
N ILE A 71 14.57 5.43 5.03
CA ILE A 71 15.04 4.08 4.69
C ILE A 71 16.15 4.07 3.63
N ALA A 72 16.28 5.14 2.82
CA ALA A 72 17.40 5.30 1.90
C ALA A 72 18.77 5.33 2.61
N GLY A 73 18.80 5.77 3.89
CA GLY A 73 20.00 5.73 4.73
C GLY A 73 20.32 4.36 5.35
N LEU A 74 19.47 3.34 5.13
CA LEU A 74 19.70 1.97 5.59
C LEU A 74 20.36 1.15 4.47
N GLN A 75 19.68 0.08 4.04
CA GLN A 75 20.03 -0.70 2.86
C GLN A 75 19.20 -0.26 1.63
N GLY A 76 18.39 0.79 1.77
CA GLY A 76 17.64 1.41 0.66
C GLY A 76 16.15 1.07 0.63
N PRO A 77 15.35 1.82 -0.15
CA PRO A 77 13.92 1.61 -0.26
C PRO A 77 13.55 0.32 -1.01
N PRO A 78 12.37 -0.26 -0.78
CA PRO A 78 11.89 -1.36 -1.62
C PRO A 78 11.70 -0.88 -3.06
N TYR A 79 11.75 -1.82 -4.00
CA TYR A 79 11.33 -1.58 -5.38
C TYR A 79 9.80 -1.40 -5.40
N ALA A 80 9.33 -0.32 -6.03
CA ALA A 80 7.93 0.12 -6.01
C ALA A 80 7.28 0.03 -7.41
N GLY A 81 7.69 -0.95 -8.21
CA GLY A 81 7.04 -1.29 -9.47
C GLY A 81 7.48 -0.42 -10.65
N THR A 82 7.68 0.88 -10.48
CA THR A 82 7.89 1.80 -11.60
C THR A 82 8.93 2.88 -11.32
N GLY A 83 9.43 3.55 -12.37
CA GLY A 83 10.42 4.63 -12.24
C GLY A 83 11.72 4.15 -11.58
N CYS A 84 12.20 2.96 -11.95
CA CYS A 84 13.33 2.31 -11.29
C CYS A 84 14.41 1.88 -12.28
N PHE A 85 15.66 2.22 -11.99
CA PHE A 85 16.82 1.74 -12.74
C PHE A 85 17.47 0.57 -12.02
N HIS A 86 17.44 -0.62 -12.63
CA HIS A 86 18.08 -1.83 -12.13
C HIS A 86 19.41 -2.11 -12.85
N ARG A 87 20.36 -2.72 -12.14
CA ARG A 87 21.47 -3.43 -12.79
C ARG A 87 20.98 -4.78 -13.31
N ARG A 88 21.27 -5.08 -14.58
CA ARG A 88 20.90 -6.37 -15.20
C ARG A 88 21.46 -7.57 -14.44
N LYS A 89 22.72 -7.49 -13.96
CA LYS A 89 23.35 -8.55 -13.16
C LYS A 89 22.58 -8.90 -11.88
N VAL A 90 21.89 -7.91 -11.30
CA VAL A 90 21.07 -8.11 -10.09
C VAL A 90 19.77 -8.83 -10.42
N ILE A 91 19.14 -8.49 -11.54
CA ILE A 91 17.97 -9.21 -12.05
C ILE A 91 18.32 -10.66 -12.38
N TYR A 92 19.52 -10.91 -12.91
CA TYR A 92 20.07 -12.26 -13.13
C TYR A 92 20.45 -12.99 -11.84
N GLY A 93 20.29 -12.36 -10.68
CA GLY A 93 20.40 -13.00 -9.39
C GLY A 93 21.81 -13.09 -8.81
N VAL A 94 22.77 -12.36 -9.36
CA VAL A 94 24.15 -12.28 -8.85
C VAL A 94 24.20 -11.70 -7.44
N TRP A 95 25.16 -12.13 -6.63
CA TRP A 95 25.43 -11.63 -5.28
C TRP A 95 26.46 -10.49 -5.31
N PRO A 96 26.40 -9.50 -4.40
CA PRO A 96 27.31 -8.35 -4.40
C PRO A 96 28.80 -8.73 -4.36
N ASP A 97 29.18 -9.72 -3.53
CA ASP A 97 30.58 -10.12 -3.29
C ASP A 97 31.14 -11.10 -4.34
N ASN A 98 30.29 -11.63 -5.22
CA ASN A 98 30.69 -12.57 -6.27
C ASN A 98 30.81 -11.83 -7.61
N ALA A 99 31.96 -11.19 -7.83
CA ALA A 99 32.38 -10.83 -9.17
C ALA A 99 32.67 -12.13 -9.95
N ALA A 100 31.67 -12.64 -10.68
CA ALA A 100 31.77 -13.69 -11.70
C ALA A 100 32.69 -14.87 -11.31
N SER A 101 32.26 -15.73 -10.39
CA SER A 101 32.99 -16.98 -10.09
C SER A 101 32.48 -18.13 -10.97
N ILE A 102 33.27 -19.19 -11.12
CA ILE A 102 32.99 -20.38 -11.97
C ILE A 102 31.61 -21.02 -11.66
N ASN A 103 31.05 -20.84 -10.46
CA ASN A 103 29.70 -21.29 -10.08
C ASN A 103 28.58 -20.58 -10.85
N ASP A 104 28.81 -19.38 -11.40
CA ASP A 104 27.79 -18.64 -12.15
C ASP A 104 27.46 -19.36 -13.47
N TYR A 105 28.42 -20.05 -14.12
CA TYR A 105 28.19 -20.79 -15.37
C TYR A 105 27.29 -22.03 -15.20
N GLU A 106 27.36 -22.73 -14.06
CA GLU A 106 26.42 -23.82 -13.78
C GLU A 106 25.03 -23.29 -13.44
N ALA A 107 24.94 -22.16 -12.71
CA ALA A 107 23.68 -21.47 -12.45
C ALA A 107 23.00 -20.95 -13.73
N MET A 108 23.77 -20.67 -14.78
CA MET A 108 23.22 -20.26 -16.09
C MET A 108 22.45 -21.38 -16.80
N LYS A 109 22.66 -22.65 -16.46
CA LYS A 109 21.78 -23.74 -16.96
C LYS A 109 20.34 -23.58 -16.45
N GLU A 110 20.14 -22.85 -15.35
CA GLU A 110 18.81 -22.57 -14.82
C GLU A 110 18.08 -21.46 -15.59
N PHE A 111 18.75 -20.74 -16.50
CA PHE A 111 18.17 -19.64 -17.31
C PHE A 111 17.30 -20.13 -18.46
N GLY A 112 17.37 -21.43 -18.79
CA GLY A 112 16.62 -22.03 -19.90
C GLY A 112 17.53 -22.65 -20.96
N LYS A 113 16.95 -22.97 -22.11
CA LYS A 113 17.57 -23.82 -23.15
C LYS A 113 18.22 -23.04 -24.30
N SER A 114 18.06 -21.72 -24.37
CA SER A 114 18.63 -20.93 -25.48
C SER A 114 20.12 -20.67 -25.25
N GLU A 115 20.98 -21.27 -26.08
CA GLU A 115 22.44 -21.10 -26.00
C GLU A 115 22.85 -19.66 -26.27
N GLU A 116 22.21 -18.99 -27.24
CA GLU A 116 22.49 -17.59 -27.58
C GLU A 116 22.11 -16.65 -26.44
N PHE A 117 21.02 -16.94 -25.71
CA PHE A 117 20.65 -16.17 -24.53
C PHE A 117 21.65 -16.38 -23.40
N LEU A 118 22.09 -17.63 -23.16
CA LEU A 118 23.12 -17.93 -22.18
C LEU A 118 24.44 -17.22 -22.52
N GLU A 119 24.87 -17.23 -23.78
CA GLU A 119 26.05 -16.48 -24.25
C GLU A 119 25.88 -14.98 -23.99
N SER A 120 24.73 -14.41 -24.37
CA SER A 120 24.44 -12.98 -24.14
C SER A 120 24.40 -12.63 -22.65
N ALA A 121 23.76 -13.43 -21.81
CA ALA A 121 23.72 -13.23 -20.37
C ALA A 121 25.13 -13.30 -19.76
N THR A 122 25.98 -14.19 -20.27
CA THR A 122 27.36 -14.38 -19.80
C THR A 122 28.15 -13.10 -20.04
N HIS A 123 28.08 -12.55 -21.25
CA HIS A 123 28.74 -11.29 -21.58
C HIS A 123 28.23 -10.14 -20.70
N ALA A 124 26.92 -10.09 -20.41
CA ALA A 124 26.34 -9.08 -19.53
C ALA A 124 26.92 -9.16 -18.11
N LEU A 125 27.11 -10.37 -17.59
CA LEU A 125 27.66 -10.61 -16.25
C LEU A 125 29.15 -10.27 -16.16
N LYS A 126 29.92 -10.54 -17.22
CA LYS A 126 31.34 -10.19 -17.32
C LYS A 126 31.61 -8.72 -17.64
N GLY A 127 30.57 -7.93 -17.93
CA GLY A 127 30.71 -6.54 -18.39
C GLY A 127 31.38 -6.44 -19.77
N GLU A 128 31.42 -7.53 -20.53
CA GLU A 128 32.01 -7.56 -21.86
C GLU A 128 31.06 -6.90 -22.87
N LYS A 129 31.63 -6.16 -23.82
CA LYS A 129 30.87 -5.67 -24.96
C LYS A 129 30.50 -6.88 -25.82
N GLY A 130 29.21 -7.19 -25.90
CA GLY A 130 28.72 -8.30 -26.72
C GLY A 130 29.17 -8.18 -28.18
N ILE A 131 29.33 -9.33 -28.84
CA ILE A 131 29.69 -9.39 -30.25
C ILE A 131 28.59 -8.73 -31.08
N ARG A 132 28.94 -7.74 -31.90
CA ARG A 132 27.99 -7.02 -32.76
C ARG A 132 27.60 -7.90 -33.94
N LYS A 133 26.63 -8.80 -33.75
CA LYS A 133 25.96 -9.57 -34.81
C LYS A 133 24.78 -8.78 -35.39
N SER A 134 24.26 -9.18 -36.55
CA SER A 134 23.05 -8.59 -37.14
C SER A 134 21.84 -8.87 -36.24
N ILE A 135 20.84 -7.99 -36.22
CA ILE A 135 19.59 -8.23 -35.48
C ILE A 135 18.93 -9.53 -35.96
N SER A 136 19.01 -9.79 -37.27
CA SER A 136 18.50 -11.02 -37.89
C SER A 136 19.08 -12.28 -37.27
N ASP A 137 20.33 -12.24 -36.82
CA ASP A 137 21.04 -13.38 -36.24
C ASP A 137 20.49 -13.76 -34.86
N TYR A 138 19.74 -12.88 -34.21
CA TYR A 138 19.14 -13.11 -32.89
C TYR A 138 17.63 -13.30 -32.92
N LEU A 139 16.98 -13.25 -34.09
CA LEU A 139 15.52 -13.33 -34.18
C LEU A 139 15.00 -14.66 -33.66
N GLU A 140 15.59 -15.77 -34.10
CA GLU A 140 15.18 -17.12 -33.69
C GLU A 140 15.31 -17.31 -32.17
N ALA A 141 16.48 -16.98 -31.61
CA ALA A 141 16.69 -17.02 -30.17
C ALA A 141 15.73 -16.08 -29.41
N SER A 142 15.40 -14.92 -29.98
CA SER A 142 14.43 -13.99 -29.37
C SER A 142 13.01 -14.57 -29.36
N PHE A 143 12.59 -15.25 -30.43
CA PHE A 143 11.31 -15.97 -30.46
C PHE A 143 11.28 -17.13 -29.46
N GLN A 144 12.37 -17.89 -29.38
CA GLN A 144 12.51 -18.98 -28.43
C GLN A 144 12.40 -18.50 -26.98
N VAL A 145 13.14 -17.44 -26.61
CA VAL A 145 13.14 -16.89 -25.23
C VAL A 145 11.80 -16.22 -24.88
N ALA A 146 11.05 -15.74 -25.87
CA ALA A 146 9.72 -15.17 -25.68
C ALA A 146 8.59 -16.21 -25.72
N ALA A 147 8.91 -17.50 -25.93
CA ALA A 147 7.90 -18.55 -25.98
C ALA A 147 7.26 -18.77 -24.60
N CYS A 148 5.97 -19.12 -24.59
CA CYS A 148 5.19 -19.27 -23.36
C CYS A 148 5.68 -20.42 -22.45
N ASP A 149 6.41 -21.38 -23.01
CA ASP A 149 6.97 -22.54 -22.30
C ASP A 149 8.46 -22.37 -21.96
N TYR A 150 9.08 -21.24 -22.32
CA TYR A 150 10.52 -21.05 -22.13
C TYR A 150 10.94 -21.16 -20.66
N GLU A 151 10.11 -20.63 -19.76
CA GLU A 151 10.35 -20.66 -18.33
C GLU A 151 10.09 -22.03 -17.69
N PHE A 152 9.47 -22.97 -18.41
CA PHE A 152 9.15 -24.29 -17.89
C PHE A 152 10.41 -25.10 -17.58
N GLY A 153 10.57 -25.48 -16.31
CA GLY A 153 11.76 -26.18 -15.83
C GLY A 153 13.00 -25.28 -15.66
N SER A 154 12.87 -23.97 -15.88
CA SER A 154 13.88 -22.97 -15.54
C SER A 154 13.70 -22.49 -14.09
N SER A 155 14.59 -21.60 -13.62
CA SER A 155 14.44 -20.91 -12.33
C SER A 155 14.00 -19.44 -12.45
N TRP A 156 13.50 -19.02 -13.62
CA TRP A 156 12.89 -17.70 -13.81
C TRP A 156 11.69 -17.53 -12.86
N GLY A 157 11.63 -16.35 -12.24
CA GLY A 157 10.60 -15.97 -11.29
C GLY A 157 10.64 -16.66 -9.92
N THR A 158 11.53 -17.63 -9.73
CA THR A 158 11.69 -18.32 -8.43
C THR A 158 13.00 -17.96 -7.73
N LYS A 159 14.12 -17.92 -8.47
CA LYS A 159 15.45 -17.57 -7.92
C LYS A 159 16.02 -16.23 -8.41
N PHE A 160 15.60 -15.82 -9.61
CA PHE A 160 16.03 -14.61 -10.29
C PHE A 160 14.91 -14.10 -11.21
N GLY A 161 15.11 -12.92 -11.80
CA GLY A 161 14.05 -12.17 -12.47
C GLY A 161 13.15 -11.43 -11.49
N TRP A 162 11.92 -11.13 -11.93
CA TRP A 162 10.84 -10.67 -11.07
C TRP A 162 10.25 -11.87 -10.34
N ILE A 163 10.23 -11.82 -9.02
CA ILE A 163 9.90 -12.98 -8.19
C ILE A 163 8.38 -13.19 -8.12
N TYR A 164 7.93 -14.40 -8.46
CA TYR A 164 6.53 -14.80 -8.51
C TYR A 164 5.95 -15.07 -7.11
N GLY A 165 4.62 -15.05 -7.03
CA GLY A 165 3.88 -15.53 -5.85
C GLY A 165 3.29 -14.44 -4.94
N SER A 166 3.26 -13.19 -5.40
CA SER A 166 2.55 -12.09 -4.73
C SER A 166 1.98 -11.12 -5.76
N MET A 167 0.83 -10.50 -5.47
CA MET A 167 0.28 -9.38 -6.25
C MET A 167 1.09 -8.06 -6.13
N THR A 168 2.08 -8.04 -5.24
CA THR A 168 3.10 -6.99 -5.11
C THR A 168 4.47 -7.62 -5.35
N GLU A 169 4.65 -8.18 -6.55
CA GLU A 169 5.89 -8.83 -6.98
C GLU A 169 7.07 -7.86 -7.00
N ASP A 170 6.80 -6.57 -7.16
CA ASP A 170 7.76 -5.49 -7.04
C ASP A 170 8.42 -5.45 -5.66
N VAL A 171 7.63 -5.38 -4.59
CA VAL A 171 8.11 -5.38 -3.20
C VAL A 171 8.82 -6.70 -2.90
N LEU A 172 8.29 -7.83 -3.37
CA LEU A 172 8.89 -9.16 -3.19
C LEU A 172 10.26 -9.27 -3.88
N THR A 173 10.36 -8.74 -5.11
CA THR A 173 11.60 -8.70 -5.88
C THR A 173 12.64 -7.81 -5.19
N GLY A 174 12.24 -6.62 -4.76
CA GLY A 174 13.09 -5.72 -3.99
C GLY A 174 13.60 -6.36 -2.69
N LEU A 175 12.72 -7.05 -1.96
CA LEU A 175 13.09 -7.79 -0.74
C LEU A 175 14.10 -8.91 -1.03
N ASN A 176 13.93 -9.65 -2.14
CA ASN A 176 14.89 -10.69 -2.55
C ASN A 176 16.25 -10.10 -2.94
N ILE A 177 16.26 -8.96 -3.62
CA ILE A 177 17.49 -8.22 -3.94
C ILE A 177 18.22 -7.81 -2.64
N HIS A 178 17.50 -7.24 -1.68
CA HIS A 178 18.06 -6.86 -0.39
C HIS A 178 18.51 -8.07 0.45
N LYS A 179 17.79 -9.20 0.42
CA LYS A 179 18.24 -10.44 1.07
C LYS A 179 19.62 -10.88 0.57
N LYS A 180 19.93 -10.68 -0.71
CA LYS A 180 21.25 -11.01 -1.27
C LYS A 180 22.37 -10.08 -0.80
N GLY A 181 22.02 -8.96 -0.16
CA GLY A 181 22.98 -7.97 0.37
C GLY A 181 23.14 -6.74 -0.52
N TRP A 182 22.45 -6.70 -1.66
CA TRP A 182 22.38 -5.47 -2.45
C TRP A 182 21.68 -4.38 -1.64
N LYS A 183 22.15 -3.16 -1.82
CA LYS A 183 21.55 -1.90 -1.40
C LYS A 183 20.75 -1.32 -2.55
N SER A 184 19.86 -0.39 -2.25
CA SER A 184 19.21 0.46 -3.24
C SER A 184 19.31 1.92 -2.83
N ASN A 185 19.05 2.82 -3.79
CA ASN A 185 18.98 4.25 -3.48
C ASN A 185 17.58 4.80 -3.75
N PHE A 186 17.25 5.87 -3.03
CA PHE A 186 16.06 6.67 -3.29
C PHE A 186 16.46 8.06 -3.72
N HIS A 187 16.08 8.48 -4.93
CA HIS A 187 16.51 9.77 -5.46
C HIS A 187 15.34 10.68 -5.82
N PHE A 188 15.28 11.83 -5.14
CA PHE A 188 14.38 12.92 -5.48
C PHE A 188 15.06 13.85 -6.45
N LEU A 189 14.36 14.18 -7.54
CA LEU A 189 14.77 15.21 -8.49
C LEU A 189 13.76 16.35 -8.47
N ASP A 190 14.25 17.55 -8.73
CA ASP A 190 13.45 18.74 -9.01
C ASP A 190 13.83 19.25 -10.42
N PRO A 191 12.93 19.16 -11.42
CA PRO A 191 11.57 18.62 -11.34
C PRO A 191 11.56 17.08 -11.15
N PRO A 192 10.42 16.49 -10.72
CA PRO A 192 10.28 15.04 -10.52
C PRO A 192 10.75 14.23 -11.72
N ALA A 193 11.39 13.09 -11.44
CA ALA A 193 11.96 12.24 -12.48
C ALA A 193 10.92 11.66 -13.43
N PHE A 194 9.84 11.15 -12.85
CA PHE A 194 8.73 10.51 -13.53
C PHE A 194 7.41 11.10 -13.04
N LEU A 195 6.44 11.19 -13.94
CA LEU A 195 5.06 11.58 -13.63
C LEU A 195 4.11 10.54 -14.20
N GLY A 196 3.05 10.20 -13.48
CA GLY A 196 1.99 9.35 -14.00
C GLY A 196 0.60 9.67 -13.50
N CYS A 197 -0.30 8.70 -13.63
CA CYS A 197 -1.73 8.87 -13.36
C CYS A 197 -2.13 8.26 -11.99
N ALA A 198 -2.66 9.10 -11.10
CA ALA A 198 -3.29 8.64 -9.87
C ALA A 198 -4.73 8.16 -10.13
N PRO A 199 -5.23 7.17 -9.37
CA PRO A 199 -6.66 6.83 -9.40
C PRO A 199 -7.55 8.05 -9.08
N THR A 200 -8.56 8.30 -9.91
CA THR A 200 -9.39 9.52 -9.87
C THR A 200 -10.67 9.39 -9.02
N GLY A 201 -10.93 8.23 -8.42
CA GLY A 201 -12.17 7.96 -7.69
C GLY A 201 -12.02 7.02 -6.49
N GLY A 202 -13.06 6.99 -5.66
CA GLY A 202 -13.13 6.14 -4.46
C GLY A 202 -12.94 4.66 -4.78
N PRO A 203 -13.71 4.07 -5.71
CA PRO A 203 -13.58 2.66 -6.06
C PRO A 203 -12.20 2.26 -6.57
N ALA A 204 -11.65 3.00 -7.55
CA ALA A 204 -10.33 2.73 -8.10
C ALA A 204 -9.22 2.81 -7.03
N ALA A 205 -9.27 3.82 -6.16
CA ALA A 205 -8.34 3.95 -5.03
C ALA A 205 -8.48 2.78 -4.04
N MET A 206 -9.71 2.37 -3.69
CA MET A 206 -9.93 1.24 -2.78
C MET A 206 -9.48 -0.11 -3.38
N THR A 207 -9.72 -0.34 -4.67
CA THR A 207 -9.25 -1.54 -5.38
C THR A 207 -7.73 -1.61 -5.39
N GLN A 208 -7.05 -0.49 -5.66
CA GLN A 208 -5.59 -0.42 -5.60
C GLN A 208 -5.07 -0.75 -4.19
N GLN A 209 -5.64 -0.13 -3.16
CA GLN A 209 -5.24 -0.35 -1.77
C GLN A 209 -5.50 -1.79 -1.31
N LYS A 210 -6.60 -2.40 -1.77
CA LYS A 210 -6.91 -3.82 -1.49
C LYS A 210 -5.84 -4.71 -2.12
N ARG A 211 -5.50 -4.49 -3.39
CA ARG A 211 -4.46 -5.25 -4.09
C ARG A 211 -3.11 -5.16 -3.39
N TRP A 212 -2.70 -3.95 -2.98
CA TRP A 212 -1.47 -3.75 -2.21
C TRP A 212 -1.51 -4.49 -0.88
N ALA A 213 -2.56 -4.29 -0.08
CA ALA A 213 -2.68 -4.97 1.22
C ALA A 213 -2.64 -6.49 1.09
N THR A 214 -3.35 -7.06 0.11
CA THR A 214 -3.32 -8.50 -0.13
C THR A 214 -1.92 -8.97 -0.54
N GLY A 215 -1.28 -8.35 -1.53
CA GLY A 215 0.06 -8.75 -2.00
C GLY A 215 1.12 -8.64 -0.90
N LEU A 216 1.09 -7.57 -0.12
CA LEU A 216 1.97 -7.36 1.03
C LEU A 216 1.80 -8.46 2.09
N LEU A 217 0.57 -8.85 2.37
CA LEU A 217 0.29 -9.96 3.28
C LEU A 217 0.69 -11.32 2.70
N GLU A 218 0.57 -11.55 1.38
CA GLU A 218 1.09 -12.77 0.74
C GLU A 218 2.59 -12.92 1.01
N ILE A 219 3.36 -11.83 0.87
CA ILE A 219 4.80 -11.84 1.18
C ILE A 219 5.02 -12.18 2.66
N LEU A 220 4.27 -11.54 3.56
CA LEU A 220 4.41 -11.73 5.01
C LEU A 220 4.22 -13.18 5.45
N VAL A 221 3.23 -13.87 4.88
CA VAL A 221 2.90 -15.27 5.25
C VAL A 221 3.64 -16.30 4.40
N SER A 222 4.38 -15.86 3.37
CA SER A 222 5.16 -16.75 2.49
C SER A 222 6.48 -17.22 3.12
N LYS A 223 7.16 -18.13 2.41
CA LYS A 223 8.55 -18.53 2.70
C LYS A 223 9.55 -17.38 2.50
N SER A 224 9.14 -16.32 1.81
CA SER A 224 9.94 -15.12 1.53
C SER A 224 9.79 -14.04 2.61
N ASN A 225 9.30 -14.40 3.80
CA ASN A 225 9.07 -13.42 4.85
C ASN A 225 10.41 -12.81 5.37
N PRO A 226 10.38 -11.55 5.83
CA PRO A 226 11.59 -10.84 6.28
C PRO A 226 12.32 -11.50 7.46
N ILE A 227 11.63 -12.24 8.33
CA ILE A 227 12.24 -12.93 9.49
C ILE A 227 13.21 -13.99 8.98
N VAL A 228 12.75 -14.86 8.08
CA VAL A 228 13.58 -15.89 7.46
C VAL A 228 14.76 -15.26 6.73
N PHE A 229 14.54 -14.14 6.03
CA PHE A 229 15.58 -13.49 5.24
C PHE A 229 16.64 -12.77 6.09
N THR A 230 16.28 -12.33 7.30
CA THR A 230 17.25 -11.79 8.27
C THR A 230 18.09 -12.90 8.90
N LEU A 231 17.51 -14.08 9.11
CA LEU A 231 18.21 -15.22 9.70
C LEU A 231 19.09 -15.98 8.70
N THR A 232 18.71 -15.99 7.41
CA THR A 232 19.35 -16.82 6.37
C THR A 232 20.05 -16.02 5.28
N GLY A 233 19.96 -14.69 5.30
CA GLY A 233 20.51 -13.82 4.27
C GLY A 233 21.10 -12.54 4.85
N ASN A 234 21.35 -11.57 3.97
CA ASN A 234 22.02 -10.31 4.27
C ASN A 234 21.02 -9.15 4.42
N LEU A 235 19.80 -9.42 4.86
CA LEU A 235 18.81 -8.38 5.15
C LEU A 235 19.15 -7.69 6.47
N GLN A 236 19.50 -6.41 6.43
CA GLN A 236 19.85 -5.67 7.64
C GLN A 236 18.66 -5.56 8.60
N PHE A 237 18.91 -5.71 9.91
CA PHE A 237 17.86 -5.70 10.95
C PHE A 237 16.94 -4.48 10.90
N ARG A 238 17.48 -3.27 10.68
CA ARG A 238 16.65 -2.05 10.58
C ARG A 238 15.75 -2.05 9.34
N LEU A 239 16.24 -2.58 8.23
CA LEU A 239 15.46 -2.74 7.01
C LEU A 239 14.40 -3.85 7.18
N TYR A 240 14.74 -4.92 7.91
CA TYR A 240 13.78 -5.93 8.34
C TYR A 240 12.58 -5.34 9.10
N LEU A 241 12.83 -4.47 10.09
CA LEU A 241 11.75 -3.80 10.84
C LEU A 241 10.86 -2.97 9.91
N PHE A 242 11.46 -2.27 8.95
CA PHE A 242 10.71 -1.54 7.93
C PHE A 242 9.86 -2.48 7.06
N TYR A 243 10.41 -3.60 6.58
CA TYR A 243 9.63 -4.56 5.82
C TYR A 243 8.48 -5.15 6.65
N ILE A 244 8.68 -5.46 7.94
CA ILE A 244 7.56 -5.90 8.79
C ILE A 244 6.48 -4.83 8.87
N TYR A 245 6.86 -3.57 9.07
CA TYR A 245 5.92 -2.44 9.04
C TYR A 245 5.15 -2.36 7.71
N LEU A 246 5.86 -2.38 6.58
CA LEU A 246 5.28 -2.30 5.24
C LEU A 246 4.34 -3.47 4.95
N LEU A 247 4.81 -4.70 5.19
CA LEU A 247 4.06 -5.91 4.89
C LEU A 247 2.82 -6.10 5.80
N SER A 248 2.78 -5.40 6.94
CA SER A 248 1.70 -5.48 7.94
C SER A 248 0.59 -4.44 7.75
N TRP A 249 0.60 -3.65 6.65
CA TRP A 249 -0.44 -2.65 6.37
C TRP A 249 -1.85 -3.23 6.47
N GLY A 250 -2.11 -4.37 5.82
CA GLY A 250 -3.41 -5.02 5.86
C GLY A 250 -3.86 -5.40 7.27
N LEU A 251 -2.95 -5.86 8.13
CA LEU A 251 -3.26 -6.30 9.51
C LEU A 251 -3.77 -5.15 10.39
N THR A 252 -3.49 -3.89 10.05
CA THR A 252 -3.99 -2.72 10.80
C THR A 252 -5.52 -2.61 10.79
N SER A 253 -6.19 -3.25 9.81
CA SER A 253 -7.66 -3.31 9.72
C SER A 253 -8.32 -3.89 10.98
N VAL A 254 -7.76 -4.96 11.55
CA VAL A 254 -8.35 -5.66 12.71
C VAL A 254 -8.39 -4.77 13.96
N PRO A 255 -7.25 -4.22 14.46
CA PRO A 255 -7.30 -3.31 15.59
C PRO A 255 -8.10 -2.04 15.27
N GLU A 256 -8.03 -1.50 14.04
CA GLU A 256 -8.80 -0.32 13.67
C GLU A 256 -10.31 -0.56 13.79
N LEU A 257 -10.82 -1.70 13.33
CA LEU A 257 -12.25 -2.04 13.47
C LEU A 257 -12.66 -2.14 14.95
N CYS A 258 -11.85 -2.81 15.78
CA CYS A 258 -12.12 -2.93 17.21
C CYS A 258 -12.15 -1.56 17.90
N TYR A 259 -11.13 -0.74 17.69
CA TYR A 259 -11.04 0.59 18.31
C TYR A 259 -12.03 1.59 17.74
N ALA A 260 -12.38 1.49 16.46
CA ALA A 260 -13.43 2.32 15.86
C ALA A 260 -14.80 1.97 16.44
N ALA A 261 -15.15 0.70 16.60
CA ALA A 261 -16.45 0.29 17.14
C ALA A 261 -16.62 0.54 18.65
N LEU A 262 -15.52 0.52 19.41
CA LEU A 262 -15.52 0.56 20.88
C LEU A 262 -16.30 1.75 21.49
N PRO A 263 -16.15 3.01 21.03
CA PRO A 263 -16.91 4.13 21.59
C PRO A 263 -18.42 3.99 21.41
N ALA A 264 -18.88 3.54 20.25
CA ALA A 264 -20.30 3.34 20.01
C ALA A 264 -20.85 2.18 20.85
N TYR A 265 -20.10 1.09 20.96
CA TYR A 265 -20.44 -0.02 21.86
C TYR A 265 -20.58 0.46 23.30
N CYS A 266 -19.63 1.24 23.82
CA CYS A 266 -19.69 1.77 25.18
C CYS A 266 -20.91 2.67 25.41
N ILE A 267 -21.27 3.51 24.43
CA ILE A 267 -22.48 4.33 24.51
C ILE A 267 -23.74 3.46 24.57
N ILE A 268 -23.85 2.44 23.71
CA ILE A 268 -25.02 1.55 23.65
C ILE A 268 -25.13 0.68 24.90
N ALA A 269 -24.01 0.11 25.35
CA ALA A 269 -23.93 -0.77 26.52
C ALA A 269 -23.88 0.01 27.86
N ASN A 270 -23.94 1.35 27.82
CA ASN A 270 -23.79 2.23 28.98
C ASN A 270 -22.55 1.91 29.83
N SER A 271 -21.43 1.65 29.15
CA SER A 271 -20.12 1.38 29.73
C SER A 271 -19.12 2.49 29.36
N HIS A 272 -17.90 2.40 29.88
CA HIS A 272 -16.82 3.34 29.59
C HIS A 272 -15.50 2.58 29.45
N PHE A 273 -14.60 3.09 28.62
CA PHE A 273 -13.24 2.56 28.46
C PHE A 273 -12.17 3.62 28.74
N LEU A 274 -12.54 4.91 28.72
CA LEU A 274 -11.66 6.00 29.09
C LEU A 274 -11.79 6.32 30.59
N PRO A 275 -10.72 6.82 31.23
CA PRO A 275 -10.84 7.44 32.54
C PRO A 275 -11.92 8.53 32.54
N LYS A 276 -12.60 8.70 33.67
CA LYS A 276 -13.58 9.79 33.81
C LYS A 276 -12.87 11.14 33.70
N VAL A 277 -13.57 12.17 33.23
CA VAL A 277 -13.00 13.53 33.07
C VAL A 277 -12.45 14.11 34.40
N GLN A 278 -12.98 13.63 35.53
CA GLN A 278 -12.53 14.02 36.87
C GLN A 278 -11.24 13.32 37.29
N ASP A 279 -10.85 12.23 36.63
CA ASP A 279 -9.64 11.48 36.89
C ASP A 279 -8.47 12.08 36.08
N PRO A 280 -7.39 12.56 36.72
CA PRO A 280 -6.21 13.07 36.04
C PRO A 280 -5.61 12.10 35.00
N ALA A 281 -5.84 10.79 35.12
CA ALA A 281 -5.39 9.80 34.15
C ALA A 281 -5.93 10.06 32.73
N ILE A 282 -7.05 10.78 32.56
CA ILE A 282 -7.60 11.18 31.26
C ILE A 282 -6.61 12.04 30.44
N LEU A 283 -5.66 12.70 31.09
CA LEU A 283 -4.65 13.51 30.41
C LEU A 283 -3.70 12.67 29.55
N ILE A 284 -3.50 11.38 29.86
CA ILE A 284 -2.62 10.50 29.09
C ILE A 284 -3.15 10.28 27.66
N PRO A 285 -4.36 9.74 27.44
CA PRO A 285 -4.89 9.56 26.09
C PRO A 285 -5.10 10.90 25.35
N VAL A 286 -5.46 11.97 26.07
CA VAL A 286 -5.55 13.32 25.48
C VAL A 286 -4.19 13.80 24.97
N ALA A 287 -3.13 13.66 25.77
CA ALA A 287 -1.78 14.07 25.36
C ALA A 287 -1.28 13.26 24.15
N ILE A 288 -1.53 11.95 24.11
CA ILE A 288 -1.19 11.10 22.97
C ILE A 288 -1.93 11.57 21.72
N PHE A 289 -3.25 11.79 21.82
CA PHE A 289 -4.07 12.25 20.70
C PHE A 289 -3.60 13.60 20.15
N VAL A 290 -3.40 14.59 21.03
CA VAL A 290 -2.97 15.93 20.61
C VAL A 290 -1.57 15.88 20.01
N THR A 291 -0.63 15.18 20.65
CA THR A 291 0.76 15.07 20.16
C THR A 291 0.81 14.40 18.79
N TYR A 292 0.09 13.29 18.59
CA TYR A 292 0.04 12.59 17.31
C TYR A 292 -0.52 13.47 16.18
N ASN A 293 -1.65 14.15 16.42
CA ASN A 293 -2.27 15.02 15.41
C ASN A 293 -1.40 16.25 15.10
N MET A 294 -0.74 16.84 16.11
CA MET A 294 0.16 17.98 15.90
C MET A 294 1.44 17.57 15.15
N LEU A 295 2.02 16.41 15.46
CA LEU A 295 3.21 15.91 14.77
C LEU A 295 2.92 15.61 13.30
N THR A 296 1.85 14.89 13.02
CA THR A 296 1.45 14.57 11.64
C THR A 296 1.06 15.83 10.87
N LEU A 297 0.32 16.76 11.48
CA LEU A 297 0.02 18.03 10.83
C LEU A 297 1.30 18.79 10.46
N ARG A 298 2.28 18.84 11.37
CA ARG A 298 3.57 19.49 11.12
C ARG A 298 4.32 18.84 9.94
N GLU A 299 4.25 17.53 9.80
CA GLU A 299 4.88 16.81 8.66
C GLU A 299 4.26 17.22 7.33
N TYR A 300 2.92 17.29 7.25
CA TYR A 300 2.23 17.73 6.04
C TYR A 300 2.56 19.20 5.70
N LEU A 301 2.54 20.09 6.69
CA LEU A 301 2.84 21.51 6.47
C LEU A 301 4.30 21.73 6.05
N LYS A 302 5.25 20.89 6.51
CA LYS A 302 6.67 20.99 6.15
C LYS A 302 6.97 20.61 4.71
N VAL A 303 6.08 19.87 4.06
CA VAL A 303 6.20 19.46 2.65
C VAL A 303 5.24 20.25 1.78
N ASP A 304 4.84 21.45 2.24
CA ASP A 304 3.95 22.40 1.57
C ASP A 304 2.55 21.85 1.23
N LEU A 305 2.09 20.82 1.95
CA LEU A 305 0.73 20.32 1.84
C LEU A 305 -0.21 21.07 2.77
N SER A 306 -1.47 21.23 2.34
CA SER A 306 -2.46 21.98 3.10
C SER A 306 -2.95 21.22 4.34
N PHE A 307 -3.52 21.95 5.31
CA PHE A 307 -4.28 21.35 6.42
C PHE A 307 -5.39 20.41 5.92
N ARG A 308 -6.01 20.73 4.78
CA ARG A 308 -7.05 19.89 4.18
C ARG A 308 -6.47 18.58 3.66
N ALA A 309 -5.28 18.59 3.08
CA ALA A 309 -4.58 17.39 2.65
C ALA A 309 -4.25 16.46 3.84
N TRP A 310 -3.75 17.04 4.93
CA TRP A 310 -3.53 16.31 6.19
C TRP A 310 -4.83 15.67 6.69
N TRP A 311 -5.90 16.47 6.80
CA TRP A 311 -7.18 15.97 7.28
C TRP A 311 -7.74 14.89 6.36
N ASN A 312 -7.67 15.06 5.04
CA ASN A 312 -8.12 14.05 4.08
C ASN A 312 -7.37 12.74 4.25
N ASN A 313 -6.04 12.78 4.37
CA ASN A 313 -5.23 11.59 4.59
C ASN A 313 -5.49 10.92 5.95
N MET A 314 -5.69 11.67 7.03
CA MET A 314 -6.08 11.11 8.34
C MET A 314 -7.40 10.34 8.24
N ARG A 315 -8.39 10.89 7.54
CA ARG A 315 -9.67 10.20 7.33
C ARG A 315 -9.52 8.99 6.42
N MET A 316 -8.78 9.13 5.32
CA MET A 316 -8.60 8.07 4.34
C MET A 316 -7.81 6.90 4.91
N ALA A 317 -6.84 7.12 5.80
CA ALA A 317 -6.15 6.05 6.51
C ALA A 317 -7.13 5.10 7.24
N ARG A 318 -8.13 5.67 7.95
CA ARG A 318 -9.14 4.89 8.67
C ARG A 318 -10.13 4.21 7.71
N ILE A 319 -10.58 4.93 6.67
CA ILE A 319 -11.47 4.38 5.64
C ILE A 319 -10.81 3.21 4.92
N THR A 320 -9.57 3.37 4.48
CA THR A 320 -8.79 2.33 3.80
C THR A 320 -8.57 1.12 4.71
N ALA A 321 -8.25 1.35 5.98
CA ALA A 321 -8.05 0.29 6.97
C ALA A 321 -9.33 -0.56 7.20
N THR A 322 -10.48 0.08 7.40
CA THR A 322 -11.74 -0.64 7.63
C THR A 322 -12.36 -1.21 6.36
N SER A 323 -11.89 -0.78 5.19
CA SER A 323 -12.42 -1.18 3.89
C SER A 323 -11.42 -2.08 3.16
N ALA A 324 -10.52 -1.49 2.37
CA ALA A 324 -9.59 -2.20 1.50
C ALA A 324 -8.67 -3.19 2.23
N TYR A 325 -8.09 -2.78 3.36
CA TYR A 325 -7.19 -3.62 4.14
C TYR A 325 -7.91 -4.79 4.79
N LEU A 326 -9.13 -4.57 5.31
CA LEU A 326 -9.97 -5.63 5.84
C LEU A 326 -10.23 -6.71 4.79
N PHE A 327 -10.64 -6.31 3.59
CA PHE A 327 -10.87 -7.26 2.49
C PHE A 327 -9.58 -7.96 2.06
N GLY A 328 -8.44 -7.26 2.08
CA GLY A 328 -7.14 -7.90 1.82
C GLY A 328 -6.80 -8.98 2.85
N VAL A 329 -7.02 -8.71 4.15
CA VAL A 329 -6.86 -9.72 5.21
C VAL A 329 -7.80 -10.90 5.00
N LEU A 330 -9.08 -10.65 4.72
CA LEU A 330 -10.06 -11.71 4.47
C LEU A 330 -9.64 -12.59 3.29
N THR A 331 -9.17 -12.00 2.19
CA THR A 331 -8.66 -12.76 1.04
C THR A 331 -7.51 -13.70 1.44
N ILE A 332 -6.55 -13.21 2.23
CA ILE A 332 -5.42 -14.05 2.69
C ILE A 332 -5.85 -15.12 3.66
N VAL A 333 -6.77 -14.82 4.59
CA VAL A 333 -7.31 -15.84 5.49
C VAL A 333 -7.99 -16.95 4.69
N LEU A 334 -8.82 -16.61 3.71
CA LEU A 334 -9.48 -17.59 2.84
C LEU A 334 -8.47 -18.43 2.04
N LYS A 335 -7.40 -17.80 1.52
CA LYS A 335 -6.31 -18.49 0.84
C LYS A 335 -5.57 -19.47 1.74
N LEU A 336 -5.23 -19.05 2.95
CA LEU A 336 -4.55 -19.91 3.94
C LEU A 336 -5.42 -21.09 4.39
N LEU A 337 -6.75 -20.92 4.37
CA LEU A 337 -7.71 -22.00 4.63
C LEU A 337 -7.97 -22.90 3.41
N GLY A 338 -7.37 -22.60 2.24
CA GLY A 338 -7.57 -23.36 1.01
C GLY A 338 -8.94 -23.17 0.36
N LEU A 339 -9.65 -22.09 0.70
CA LEU A 339 -11.03 -21.83 0.25
C LEU A 339 -11.11 -20.98 -1.02
N SER A 340 -10.06 -20.24 -1.37
CA SER A 340 -10.01 -19.35 -2.54
C SER A 340 -8.57 -18.97 -2.90
N ASP A 341 -8.30 -18.77 -4.18
CA ASP A 341 -7.04 -18.18 -4.64
C ASP A 341 -7.12 -16.64 -4.68
N THR A 342 -5.95 -15.99 -4.65
CA THR A 342 -5.87 -14.53 -4.84
C THR A 342 -6.13 -14.16 -6.29
N VAL A 343 -7.15 -13.32 -6.51
CA VAL A 343 -7.50 -12.79 -7.83
C VAL A 343 -6.96 -11.37 -7.96
N PHE A 344 -6.26 -11.11 -9.08
CA PHE A 344 -5.74 -9.79 -9.41
C PHE A 344 -6.82 -8.95 -10.08
N ASP A 345 -7.41 -8.03 -9.33
CA ASP A 345 -8.34 -7.02 -9.86
C ASP A 345 -7.53 -5.85 -10.46
N VAL A 346 -7.65 -5.63 -11.77
CA VAL A 346 -6.95 -4.53 -12.45
C VAL A 346 -7.47 -3.19 -11.93
N THR A 347 -6.55 -2.34 -11.45
CA THR A 347 -6.89 -0.97 -11.07
C THR A 347 -7.14 -0.15 -12.33
N GLN A 348 -8.39 0.20 -12.59
CA GLN A 348 -8.74 1.11 -13.68
C GLN A 348 -8.24 2.52 -13.35
N LYS A 349 -7.36 3.04 -14.20
CA LYS A 349 -6.82 4.42 -14.14
C LYS A 349 -7.38 5.31 -15.27
N ASN A 350 -8.31 4.77 -16.06
CA ASN A 350 -8.99 5.50 -17.12
C ASN A 350 -10.29 6.08 -16.57
N ASP A 351 -10.57 7.31 -16.97
CA ASP A 351 -11.84 7.95 -16.69
C ASP A 351 -12.94 7.23 -17.50
N GLU A 352 -13.83 6.51 -16.81
CA GLU A 352 -15.26 6.66 -17.14
C GLU A 352 -15.71 8.02 -16.60
N ALA A 353 -15.13 9.08 -17.16
CA ALA A 353 -15.82 10.36 -17.22
C ALA A 353 -17.01 10.08 -18.14
N SER A 354 -18.12 9.67 -17.53
CA SER A 354 -19.42 9.91 -18.11
C SER A 354 -19.38 11.34 -18.67
N GLU A 355 -19.64 11.51 -19.96
CA GLU A 355 -19.79 12.80 -20.65
C GLU A 355 -20.83 13.72 -19.97
N ASP A 356 -21.52 13.24 -18.93
CA ASP A 356 -22.22 14.01 -17.92
C ASP A 356 -21.22 14.59 -16.89
N GLU A 357 -20.38 15.53 -17.33
CA GLU A 357 -19.81 16.54 -16.46
C GLU A 357 -20.96 17.45 -15.99
N ASP A 358 -21.73 16.97 -15.00
CA ASP A 358 -22.55 17.88 -14.20
C ASP A 358 -21.63 18.94 -13.62
N ASP A 359 -21.95 20.19 -14.00
CA ASP A 359 -21.50 21.56 -13.71
C ASP A 359 -21.08 21.87 -12.24
N ASP A 360 -20.58 20.90 -11.50
CA ASP A 360 -20.48 20.87 -10.04
C ASP A 360 -19.02 20.74 -9.57
N GLU A 361 -18.09 20.95 -10.51
CA GLU A 361 -16.65 21.22 -10.33
C GLU A 361 -16.37 22.69 -9.96
N ILE A 362 -17.41 23.48 -9.66
CA ILE A 362 -17.37 24.93 -9.35
C ILE A 362 -16.37 25.31 -8.22
N ASN A 363 -15.87 24.34 -7.43
CA ASN A 363 -14.92 24.59 -6.33
C ASN A 363 -13.61 23.77 -6.37
N GLY A 364 -13.28 23.11 -7.48
CA GLY A 364 -12.00 22.38 -7.64
C GLY A 364 -11.72 21.33 -6.54
N THR A 365 -12.77 20.73 -5.97
CA THR A 365 -12.66 19.71 -4.90
C THR A 365 -13.30 18.42 -5.38
N ALA A 366 -12.49 17.44 -5.79
CA ALA A 366 -13.03 16.14 -6.20
C ALA A 366 -13.82 15.51 -5.06
N LYS A 367 -14.98 14.94 -5.43
CA LYS A 367 -15.92 14.32 -4.50
C LYS A 367 -15.63 12.83 -4.42
N PHE A 368 -15.70 12.27 -3.21
CA PHE A 368 -15.61 10.82 -3.03
C PHE A 368 -16.77 10.11 -3.74
N THR A 369 -16.45 9.07 -4.50
CA THR A 369 -17.41 8.26 -5.27
C THR A 369 -17.57 6.87 -4.68
N PHE A 370 -18.66 6.19 -5.03
CA PHE A 370 -19.00 4.84 -4.58
C PHE A 370 -19.44 3.99 -5.78
N ASP A 371 -19.31 2.68 -5.64
CA ASP A 371 -19.85 1.67 -6.54
C ASP A 371 -20.51 0.54 -5.72
N GLU A 372 -20.97 -0.51 -6.39
CA GLU A 372 -21.63 -1.66 -5.76
C GLU A 372 -20.68 -2.61 -5.00
N SER A 373 -19.38 -2.26 -4.91
CA SER A 373 -18.39 -3.10 -4.25
C SER A 373 -18.72 -3.27 -2.76
N PRO A 374 -18.60 -4.51 -2.24
CA PRO A 374 -18.81 -4.78 -0.82
C PRO A 374 -17.77 -4.09 0.08
N ILE A 375 -16.68 -3.55 -0.49
CA ILE A 375 -15.62 -2.85 0.23
C ILE A 375 -16.14 -1.67 1.06
N PHE A 376 -17.27 -1.07 0.66
CA PHE A 376 -17.88 0.06 1.36
C PHE A 376 -18.83 -0.34 2.50
N VAL A 377 -19.17 -1.63 2.64
CA VAL A 377 -20.10 -2.11 3.67
C VAL A 377 -19.54 -1.93 5.10
N PRO A 378 -18.29 -2.29 5.44
CA PRO A 378 -17.79 -2.14 6.80
C PRO A 378 -17.75 -0.67 7.27
N GLY A 379 -17.24 0.24 6.44
CA GLY A 379 -17.19 1.67 6.75
C GLY A 379 -18.58 2.29 6.92
N THR A 380 -19.54 1.89 6.07
CA THR A 380 -20.94 2.32 6.21
C THR A 380 -21.58 1.76 7.47
N THR A 381 -21.33 0.49 7.80
CA THR A 381 -21.83 -0.17 9.01
C THR A 381 -21.34 0.55 10.26
N LEU A 382 -20.03 0.84 10.34
CA LEU A 382 -19.45 1.60 11.45
C LEU A 382 -20.14 2.96 11.60
N LEU A 383 -20.26 3.72 10.51
CA LEU A 383 -20.93 5.01 10.53
C LEU A 383 -22.35 4.90 11.10
N LEU A 384 -23.15 3.93 10.64
CA LEU A 384 -24.53 3.74 11.12
C LEU A 384 -24.60 3.34 12.59
N VAL A 385 -23.68 2.49 13.08
CA VAL A 385 -23.59 2.13 14.50
C VAL A 385 -23.28 3.36 15.37
N HIS A 386 -22.34 4.21 14.95
CA HIS A 386 -22.02 5.45 15.66
C HIS A 386 -23.18 6.46 15.66
N LEU A 387 -23.85 6.65 14.52
CA LEU A 387 -25.02 7.53 14.43
C LEU A 387 -26.15 7.02 15.33
N THR A 388 -26.38 5.70 15.35
CA THR A 388 -27.39 5.07 16.22
C THR A 388 -27.05 5.26 17.70
N ALA A 389 -25.79 5.06 18.08
CA ALA A 389 -25.33 5.26 19.45
C ALA A 389 -25.49 6.73 19.92
N LEU A 390 -25.15 7.69 19.06
CA LEU A 390 -25.33 9.12 19.37
C LEU A 390 -26.82 9.49 19.43
N LEU A 391 -27.65 8.92 18.55
CA LEU A 391 -29.09 9.15 18.55
C LEU A 391 -29.75 8.56 19.80
N SER A 392 -29.40 7.34 20.22
CA SER A 392 -29.96 6.71 21.43
C SER A 392 -29.62 7.53 22.68
N LEU A 393 -28.41 8.09 22.74
CA LEU A 393 -28.00 9.01 23.79
C LEU A 393 -28.86 10.28 23.82
N CYS A 394 -29.10 10.91 22.66
CA CYS A 394 -29.93 12.11 22.53
C CYS A 394 -31.40 11.87 22.88
N LEU A 395 -31.94 10.70 22.53
CA LEU A 395 -33.33 10.32 22.79
C LEU A 395 -33.55 9.77 24.22
N GLY A 396 -32.49 9.61 25.02
CA GLY A 396 -32.58 9.04 26.36
C GLY A 396 -32.97 7.55 26.38
N LEU A 397 -32.85 6.86 25.25
CA LEU A 397 -33.11 5.42 25.11
C LEU A 397 -31.93 4.65 25.72
N ARG A 398 -31.91 4.53 27.05
CA ARG A 398 -30.81 3.89 27.81
C ARG A 398 -31.28 2.57 28.45
N PRO A 399 -30.48 1.51 28.41
CA PRO A 399 -30.69 0.34 29.25
C PRO A 399 -30.72 0.74 30.73
N LEU A 400 -31.67 0.21 31.50
CA LEU A 400 -31.78 0.44 32.95
C LEU A 400 -30.55 -0.14 33.66
N VAL A 401 -29.80 0.71 34.35
CA VAL A 401 -28.66 0.31 35.20
C VAL A 401 -29.17 -0.50 36.39
N HIS A 402 -28.62 -1.70 36.60
CA HIS A 402 -28.75 -2.39 37.89
C HIS A 402 -28.03 -1.57 38.96
N LYS A 403 -28.76 -1.21 40.02
CA LYS A 403 -28.32 -0.35 41.13
C LYS A 403 -27.25 -1.02 42.00
N ASP A 404 -26.04 -1.21 41.51
CA ASP A 404 -24.90 -1.58 42.36
C ASP A 404 -23.78 -0.54 42.22
N GLY A 405 -23.90 0.53 43.01
CA GLY A 405 -22.85 1.21 43.77
C GLY A 405 -21.55 1.74 43.13
N GLN A 406 -21.17 1.38 41.91
CA GLN A 406 -19.85 1.69 41.34
C GLN A 406 -19.96 2.30 39.94
N GLY A 407 -20.52 3.51 39.90
CA GLY A 407 -20.33 4.51 38.85
C GLY A 407 -20.34 4.04 37.39
N SER A 408 -21.43 3.43 36.92
CA SER A 408 -21.65 3.21 35.48
C SER A 408 -22.31 4.44 34.84
N GLY A 409 -21.75 4.89 33.72
CA GLY A 409 -22.26 6.02 32.97
C GLY A 409 -21.34 6.33 31.80
N ILE A 410 -21.95 6.70 30.67
CA ILE A 410 -21.26 7.12 29.45
C ILE A 410 -20.37 8.33 29.78
N GLY A 411 -19.08 8.22 29.49
CA GLY A 411 -18.15 9.34 29.62
C GLY A 411 -18.25 10.30 28.43
N LEU A 412 -17.91 11.57 28.68
CA LEU A 412 -17.77 12.57 27.62
C LEU A 412 -16.74 12.12 26.55
N GLY A 413 -15.72 11.36 26.96
CA GLY A 413 -14.68 10.84 26.08
C GLY A 413 -15.23 9.91 25.01
N GLU A 414 -16.10 8.96 25.36
CA GLU A 414 -16.73 8.02 24.43
C GLU A 414 -17.58 8.75 23.38
N VAL A 415 -18.32 9.79 23.80
CA VAL A 415 -19.11 10.64 22.89
C VAL A 415 -18.19 11.38 21.92
N LEU A 416 -17.10 11.98 22.41
CA LEU A 416 -16.12 12.67 21.56
C LEU A 416 -15.42 11.71 20.59
N CYS A 417 -15.06 10.50 21.03
CA CYS A 417 -14.49 9.47 20.16
C CYS A 417 -15.49 9.01 19.10
N SER A 418 -16.77 8.85 19.46
CA SER A 418 -17.83 8.51 18.50
C SER A 418 -18.02 9.62 17.45
N LEU A 419 -18.07 10.88 17.88
CA LEU A 419 -18.11 12.04 16.97
C LEU A 419 -16.87 12.10 16.06
N TRP A 420 -15.68 11.80 16.59
CA TRP A 420 -14.46 11.73 15.81
C TRP A 420 -14.54 10.67 14.70
N VAL A 421 -15.06 9.48 14.99
CA VAL A 421 -15.29 8.45 13.96
C VAL A 421 -16.27 8.95 12.89
N VAL A 422 -17.41 9.54 13.29
CA VAL A 422 -18.37 10.13 12.32
C VAL A 422 -17.71 11.20 11.44
N LEU A 423 -16.85 12.05 12.00
CA LEU A 423 -16.08 13.05 11.25
C LEU A 423 -15.10 12.40 10.26
N CYS A 424 -14.45 11.30 10.63
CA CYS A 424 -13.59 10.54 9.74
C CYS A 424 -14.37 9.95 8.55
N PHE A 425 -15.54 9.38 8.82
CA PHE A 425 -16.42 8.78 7.82
C PHE A 425 -17.40 9.77 7.17
N ARG A 426 -17.12 11.08 7.26
CA ARG A 426 -17.93 12.13 6.61
C ARG A 426 -18.21 11.89 5.10
N PRO A 427 -17.30 11.33 4.28
CA PRO A 427 -17.63 10.98 2.89
C PRO A 427 -18.78 9.98 2.78
N PHE A 428 -18.79 8.95 3.62
CA PHE A 428 -19.85 7.94 3.67
C PHE A 428 -21.17 8.57 4.17
N MET A 429 -21.09 9.46 5.16
CA MET A 429 -22.27 10.19 5.64
C MET A 429 -22.89 11.06 4.54
N LYS A 430 -22.07 11.75 3.73
CA LYS A 430 -22.58 12.46 2.55
C LYS A 430 -23.16 11.49 1.52
N GLY A 431 -22.53 10.32 1.34
CA GLY A 431 -22.99 9.26 0.45
C GLY A 431 -24.39 8.73 0.78
N LEU A 432 -24.81 8.73 2.05
CA LEU A 432 -26.16 8.32 2.45
C LEU A 432 -27.29 9.20 1.87
N PHE A 433 -26.98 10.46 1.54
CA PHE A 433 -27.97 11.45 1.09
C PHE A 433 -27.77 11.90 -0.36
N ARG A 434 -26.77 11.33 -1.06
CA ARG A 434 -26.44 11.66 -2.44
C ARG A 434 -26.97 10.60 -3.40
N ILE A 435 -27.02 10.94 -4.68
CA ILE A 435 -27.55 10.10 -5.76
C ILE A 435 -26.42 9.84 -6.78
N GLY A 436 -26.56 8.79 -7.58
CA GLY A 436 -25.62 8.40 -8.63
C GLY A 436 -24.26 7.98 -8.06
N LYS A 437 -23.18 8.25 -8.81
CA LYS A 437 -21.79 7.88 -8.44
C LYS A 437 -21.30 8.48 -7.11
N TYR A 438 -21.99 9.48 -6.56
CA TYR A 438 -21.66 10.10 -5.28
C TYR A 438 -22.48 9.58 -4.10
N GLY A 439 -23.51 8.76 -4.37
CA GLY A 439 -24.38 8.14 -3.38
C GLY A 439 -23.95 6.71 -3.07
N LEU A 440 -24.17 6.26 -1.83
CA LEU A 440 -23.99 4.85 -1.48
C LEU A 440 -25.11 4.01 -2.14
N PRO A 441 -24.79 2.91 -2.82
CA PRO A 441 -25.81 2.05 -3.40
C PRO A 441 -26.78 1.50 -2.35
N SER A 442 -28.05 1.35 -2.71
CA SER A 442 -29.09 0.82 -1.82
C SER A 442 -28.73 -0.56 -1.26
N SER A 443 -28.05 -1.39 -2.04
CA SER A 443 -27.57 -2.70 -1.60
C SER A 443 -26.55 -2.59 -0.46
N THR A 444 -25.62 -1.64 -0.54
CA THR A 444 -24.64 -1.33 0.50
C THR A 444 -25.32 -0.79 1.75
N ILE A 445 -26.26 0.14 1.59
CA ILE A 445 -27.03 0.70 2.71
C ILE A 445 -27.82 -0.40 3.43
N PHE A 446 -28.53 -1.27 2.69
CA PHE A 446 -29.30 -2.36 3.28
C PHE A 446 -28.42 -3.34 4.06
N LYS A 447 -27.34 -3.85 3.43
CA LYS A 447 -26.39 -4.77 4.08
C LYS A 447 -25.79 -4.14 5.35
N SER A 448 -25.38 -2.88 5.26
CA SER A 448 -24.77 -2.15 6.37
C SER A 448 -25.76 -1.88 7.50
N THR A 449 -27.02 -1.61 7.16
CA THR A 449 -28.09 -1.41 8.15
C THR A 449 -28.38 -2.72 8.88
N SER A 450 -28.48 -3.84 8.16
CA SER A 450 -28.65 -5.16 8.78
C SER A 450 -27.51 -5.50 9.74
N LEU A 451 -26.26 -5.28 9.32
CA LEU A 451 -25.09 -5.50 10.19
C LEU A 451 -25.07 -4.54 11.39
N ALA A 452 -25.40 -3.27 11.18
CA ALA A 452 -25.46 -2.28 12.25
C ALA A 452 -26.51 -2.66 13.29
N LEU A 453 -27.70 -3.10 12.85
CA LEU A 453 -28.76 -3.59 13.74
C LEU A 453 -28.29 -4.80 14.55
N VAL A 454 -27.62 -5.77 13.93
CA VAL A 454 -27.05 -6.92 14.65
C VAL A 454 -26.06 -6.46 15.73
N LEU A 455 -25.14 -5.55 15.39
CA LEU A 455 -24.15 -5.04 16.36
C LEU A 455 -24.79 -4.27 17.51
N VAL A 456 -25.78 -3.43 17.22
CA VAL A 456 -26.55 -2.69 18.23
C VAL A 456 -27.30 -3.67 19.14
N CYS A 457 -28.00 -4.65 18.56
CA CYS A 457 -28.71 -5.68 19.31
C CYS A 457 -27.77 -6.48 20.22
N LEU A 458 -26.61 -6.91 19.72
CA LEU A 458 -25.60 -7.62 20.53
C LEU A 458 -25.10 -6.76 21.70
N GLY A 459 -24.87 -5.46 21.46
CA GLY A 459 -24.47 -4.51 22.51
C GLY A 459 -25.54 -4.29 23.58
N THR A 460 -26.82 -4.42 23.22
CA THR A 460 -27.94 -4.37 24.17
C THR A 460 -28.22 -5.70 24.86
N ALA A 461 -27.93 -6.83 24.19
CA ALA A 461 -28.27 -8.18 24.66
C ALA A 461 -27.31 -8.73 25.71
N SER A 462 -26.13 -8.12 25.94
CA SER A 462 -25.25 -8.46 27.07
C SER A 462 -25.86 -8.15 28.46
N TRP A 463 -27.15 -7.83 28.52
CA TRP A 463 -27.90 -7.38 29.70
C TRP A 463 -29.27 -8.09 29.88
N ALA A 464 -29.59 -9.10 29.08
CA ALA A 464 -30.72 -10.01 29.29
C ALA A 464 -30.19 -11.38 29.72
#